data_AF-A0A941YCF9-F1
#
_entry.id   AF-A0A941YCF9-F1
#
_cell.length_a   1.000
_cell.length_b   1.000
_cell.length_c   1.000
_cell.angle_alpha   90.00
_cell.angle_beta   90.00
_cell.angle_gamma   90.00
#
_symmetry.space_group_name_H-M   'P 1'
#
loop_
_entity.id
_entity.type
_entity.pdbx_description
1 polymer ?
#
loop_
_entity_poly.entity_id
_entity_poly.type
_entity_poly.pdbx_seq_one_letter_code
_entity_poly.pdbx_strand_id
1 'polypeptide(L)'
;MPTKKNFDPLQYIESAFLDRPSEAAEKDLPSIKKYVSGQVKLPRGKFRKTEMSAPRPRRKSNHVVANAIDPELQKVWANLPNSVTFLASLYDDGVTSHYYRGEFKETRQELIKRLLDPQLSLEEVSRLLGVCPTTVRRYTNRGWLHHHRTKGGQRRFLLSDVVRFVEKHGRFPEE
;
A
#
# COMPACT_ATOMS: atom_id res chain seq x y z
N MET A 1 28.32 8.76 37.71
CA MET A 1 27.46 9.02 36.53
C MET A 1 28.35 9.04 35.29
N PRO A 2 28.32 8.03 34.41
CA PRO A 2 29.13 8.07 33.19
C PRO A 2 28.50 9.04 32.18
N THR A 3 29.27 10.03 31.76
CA THR A 3 28.90 11.06 30.79
C THR A 3 28.71 10.45 29.41
N LYS A 4 27.61 10.81 28.72
CA LYS A 4 27.37 10.38 27.33
C LYS A 4 28.52 10.91 26.47
N LYS A 5 29.30 10.01 25.87
CA LYS A 5 30.32 10.38 24.89
C LYS A 5 29.62 11.06 23.71
N ASN A 6 29.99 12.31 23.42
CA ASN A 6 29.50 13.02 22.24
C ASN A 6 29.96 12.26 20.98
N PHE A 7 29.01 11.91 20.13
CA PHE A 7 29.27 11.28 18.84
C PHE A 7 29.60 12.37 17.83
N ASP A 8 30.85 12.42 17.37
CA ASP A 8 31.29 13.36 16.35
C ASP A 8 31.26 12.70 14.96
N PRO A 9 30.35 13.13 14.07
CA PRO A 9 30.19 12.52 12.76
C PRO A 9 31.40 12.71 11.84
N LEU A 10 32.20 13.77 12.02
CA LEU A 10 33.34 14.05 11.15
C LEU A 10 34.51 13.09 11.41
N GLN A 11 34.85 12.85 12.68
CA GLN A 11 35.87 11.85 13.04
C GLN A 11 35.49 10.44 12.57
N TYR A 12 34.21 10.09 12.64
CA TYR A 12 33.73 8.80 12.18
C TYR A 12 33.96 8.63 10.67
N ILE A 13 33.67 9.67 9.89
CA ILE A 13 33.88 9.66 8.44
C ILE A 13 35.38 9.59 8.12
N GLU A 14 36.22 10.42 8.74
CA GLU A 14 37.67 10.40 8.48
C GLU A 14 38.32 9.06 8.81
N SER A 15 37.90 8.41 9.91
CA SER A 15 38.41 7.09 10.29
C SER A 15 38.01 5.98 9.32
N ALA A 16 36.90 6.15 8.59
CA ALA A 16 36.44 5.20 7.58
C ALA A 16 37.20 5.31 6.25
N PHE A 17 37.88 6.43 6.00
CA PHE A 17 38.68 6.67 4.79
C PHE A 17 40.18 6.41 4.98
N LEU A 18 40.65 6.36 6.22
CA LEU A 18 42.01 5.90 6.52
C LEU A 18 42.08 4.38 6.42
N ASP A 19 42.34 3.87 5.22
CA ASP A 19 42.82 2.50 4.99
C ASP A 19 44.18 2.34 5.66
N ARG A 20 44.21 2.15 6.98
CA ARG A 20 45.40 1.60 7.63
C ARG A 20 45.48 0.15 7.17
N PRO A 21 46.54 -0.28 6.45
CA PRO A 21 46.74 -1.69 6.22
C PRO A 21 46.96 -2.33 7.59
N SER A 22 45.98 -3.10 8.07
CA SER A 22 46.28 -4.05 9.13
C SER A 22 47.33 -5.00 8.55
N GLU A 23 48.53 -5.05 9.13
CA GLU A 23 49.68 -5.88 8.70
C GLU A 23 49.41 -7.39 8.64
N ALA A 24 48.15 -7.82 8.72
CA ALA A 24 47.73 -9.22 8.73
C ALA A 24 46.71 -9.49 7.61
N ALA A 25 47.15 -9.60 6.36
CA ALA A 25 46.60 -10.56 5.39
C ALA A 25 47.19 -10.40 3.97
N GLU A 26 48.50 -10.61 3.79
CA GLU A 26 48.91 -11.31 2.57
C GLU A 26 48.46 -12.77 2.75
N LYS A 27 47.27 -13.10 2.24
CA LYS A 27 46.84 -14.49 2.16
C LYS A 27 47.35 -15.06 0.86
N ASP A 28 48.33 -15.96 0.94
CA ASP A 28 48.74 -16.82 -0.15
C ASP A 28 47.51 -17.57 -0.70
N LEU A 29 46.95 -17.07 -1.80
CA LEU A 29 45.83 -17.71 -2.48
C LEU A 29 46.37 -18.85 -3.34
N PRO A 30 45.97 -20.12 -3.09
CA PRO A 30 46.48 -21.22 -3.88
C PRO A 30 45.99 -21.15 -5.33
N SER A 31 46.86 -21.55 -6.26
CA SER A 31 46.57 -21.59 -7.71
C SER A 31 45.32 -22.44 -8.02
N ILE A 32 44.51 -21.96 -8.96
CA ILE A 32 43.20 -22.52 -9.37
C ILE A 32 43.25 -24.04 -9.62
N LYS A 33 44.36 -24.58 -10.15
CA LYS A 33 44.53 -26.04 -10.35
C LYS A 33 44.39 -26.87 -9.06
N LYS A 34 44.81 -26.34 -7.90
CA LYS A 34 44.72 -27.02 -6.60
C LYS A 34 43.29 -27.04 -6.02
N TYR A 35 42.43 -26.12 -6.43
CA TYR A 35 41.02 -26.11 -6.03
C TYR A 35 40.21 -27.15 -6.81
N VAL A 36 40.45 -27.27 -8.11
CA VAL A 36 39.74 -28.22 -8.99
C VAL A 36 40.11 -29.68 -8.66
N SER A 37 41.37 -29.93 -8.23
CA SER A 37 41.80 -31.26 -7.80
C SER A 37 41.25 -31.70 -6.44
N GLY A 38 40.46 -30.86 -5.76
CA GLY A 38 39.85 -31.18 -4.46
C GLY A 38 40.83 -31.26 -3.29
N GLN A 39 42.10 -30.91 -3.50
CA GLN A 39 43.15 -30.96 -2.46
C GLN A 39 43.06 -29.79 -1.47
N VAL A 40 42.26 -28.75 -1.76
CA VAL A 40 42.08 -27.58 -0.89
C VAL A 40 40.63 -27.48 -0.42
N LYS A 41 40.38 -27.66 0.88
CA LYS A 41 39.08 -27.38 1.51
C LYS A 41 39.03 -25.91 1.89
N LEU A 42 38.09 -25.12 1.35
CA LEU A 42 37.90 -23.74 1.80
C LEU A 42 37.51 -23.72 3.28
N PRO A 43 38.11 -22.84 4.11
CA PRO A 43 37.65 -22.67 5.47
C PRO A 43 36.22 -22.15 5.45
N ARG A 44 35.28 -22.93 5.99
CA ARG A 44 33.90 -22.46 6.25
C ARG A 44 34.00 -21.32 7.25
N GLY A 45 33.99 -20.09 6.77
CA GLY A 45 33.92 -18.91 7.63
C GLY A 45 32.70 -19.06 8.54
N LYS A 46 32.93 -19.24 9.84
CA LYS A 46 31.85 -19.18 10.82
C LYS A 46 31.21 -17.80 10.64
N PHE A 47 29.95 -17.75 10.20
CA PHE A 47 29.17 -16.51 10.21
C PHE A 47 29.33 -15.93 11.61
N ARG A 48 30.01 -14.79 11.72
CA ARG A 48 30.15 -14.08 12.98
C ARG A 48 28.72 -13.77 13.41
N LYS A 49 28.28 -14.35 14.53
CA LYS A 49 27.00 -13.97 15.15
C LYS A 49 27.11 -12.48 15.42
N THR A 50 26.35 -11.67 14.68
CA THR A 50 26.22 -10.25 14.96
C THR A 50 25.69 -10.18 16.39
N GLU A 51 26.48 -9.66 17.32
CA GLU A 51 26.00 -9.44 18.69
C GLU A 51 24.78 -8.53 18.59
N MET A 52 23.73 -8.90 19.32
CA MET A 52 22.42 -8.25 19.26
C MET A 52 22.54 -6.79 19.71
N SER A 53 22.84 -5.88 18.76
CA SER A 53 22.74 -4.45 18.97
C SER A 53 21.26 -4.09 19.02
N ALA A 54 20.86 -3.25 19.97
CA ALA A 54 19.48 -2.81 20.13
C ALA A 54 18.85 -2.39 18.78
N PRO A 55 17.58 -2.74 18.52
CA PRO A 55 16.91 -2.42 17.26
C PRO A 55 16.98 -0.91 17.00
N ARG A 56 17.46 -0.54 15.80
CA ARG A 56 17.59 0.86 15.37
C ARG A 56 16.28 1.61 15.64
N PRO A 57 16.27 2.70 16.43
CA PRO A 57 15.05 3.43 16.73
C PRO A 57 14.43 3.91 15.41
N ARG A 58 13.23 3.40 15.08
CA ARG A 58 12.46 3.88 13.94
C ARG A 58 12.00 5.30 14.26
N ARG A 59 12.54 6.28 13.54
CA ARG A 59 12.06 7.66 13.56
C ARG A 59 10.59 7.64 13.13
N LYS A 60 9.68 7.93 14.06
CA LYS A 60 8.25 8.06 13.72
C LYS A 60 8.13 9.26 12.78
N SER A 61 7.61 9.01 11.58
CA SER A 61 7.19 10.08 10.68
C SER A 61 6.04 10.82 11.34
N ASN A 62 6.20 12.13 11.54
CA ASN A 62 5.09 13.00 11.92
C ASN A 62 4.18 13.15 10.70
N HIS A 63 3.31 12.18 10.47
CA HIS A 63 2.24 12.34 9.49
C HIS A 63 1.27 13.37 10.02
N VAL A 64 1.20 14.52 9.35
CA VAL A 64 0.21 15.56 9.62
C VAL A 64 -1.16 14.94 9.37
N VAL A 65 -1.95 14.81 10.43
CA VAL A 65 -3.30 14.27 10.34
C VAL A 65 -4.19 15.37 9.74
N ALA A 66 -4.17 15.50 8.41
CA ALA A 66 -5.04 16.39 7.66
C ALA A 66 -6.46 15.81 7.67
N ASN A 67 -7.17 15.97 8.79
CA ASN A 67 -8.55 15.52 8.97
C ASN A 67 -9.58 16.45 8.31
N ALA A 68 -9.16 17.45 7.53
CA ALA A 68 -10.08 18.35 6.86
C ALA A 68 -10.51 17.74 5.52
N ILE A 69 -11.81 17.46 5.37
CA ILE A 69 -12.43 17.27 4.06
C ILE A 69 -12.15 18.54 3.25
N ASP A 70 -11.75 18.38 1.98
CA ASP A 70 -11.54 19.50 1.08
C ASP A 70 -12.78 20.41 1.07
N PRO A 71 -12.65 21.74 1.31
CA PRO A 71 -13.78 22.66 1.30
C PRO A 71 -14.60 22.62 0.00
N GLU A 72 -13.99 22.30 -1.14
CA GLU A 72 -14.75 22.11 -2.39
C GLU A 72 -15.62 20.86 -2.35
N LEU A 73 -15.08 19.75 -1.86
CA LEU A 73 -15.80 18.48 -1.73
C LEU A 73 -16.98 18.60 -0.75
N GLN A 74 -16.81 19.38 0.32
CA GLN A 74 -17.87 19.67 1.29
C GLN A 74 -19.09 20.33 0.63
N LYS A 75 -18.86 21.29 -0.28
CA LYS A 75 -19.94 21.97 -1.02
C LYS A 75 -20.67 21.02 -1.97
N VAL A 76 -19.93 20.15 -2.65
CA VAL A 76 -20.51 19.14 -3.55
C VAL A 76 -21.43 18.22 -2.77
N TRP A 77 -21.00 17.71 -1.61
CA TRP A 77 -21.82 16.84 -0.78
C TRP A 77 -23.11 17.52 -0.34
N ALA A 78 -23.05 18.76 0.15
CA ALA A 78 -24.24 19.50 0.57
C ALA A 78 -25.31 19.61 -0.55
N ASN A 79 -24.88 19.72 -1.81
CA ASN A 79 -25.77 19.89 -2.96
C ASN A 79 -26.17 18.57 -3.63
N LEU A 80 -25.47 17.46 -3.37
CA LEU A 80 -25.61 16.20 -4.09
C LEU A 80 -27.02 15.57 -3.98
N PRO A 81 -27.66 15.48 -2.80
CA PRO A 81 -29.00 14.89 -2.72
C PRO A 81 -30.01 15.65 -3.58
N ASN A 82 -29.99 16.99 -3.51
CA ASN A 82 -30.90 17.84 -4.27
C ASN A 82 -30.66 17.72 -5.78
N SER A 83 -29.39 17.68 -6.22
CA SER A 83 -29.06 17.55 -7.64
C SER A 83 -29.48 16.18 -8.18
N VAL A 84 -29.29 15.10 -7.43
CA VAL A 84 -29.73 13.75 -7.84
C VAL A 84 -31.25 13.67 -7.92
N THR A 85 -31.98 14.18 -6.92
CA THR A 85 -33.44 14.20 -6.95
C THR A 85 -33.96 15.00 -8.14
N PHE A 86 -33.40 16.19 -8.39
CA PHE A 86 -33.73 17.03 -9.52
C PHE A 86 -33.50 16.32 -10.86
N LEU A 87 -32.34 15.67 -11.02
CA LEU A 87 -32.00 14.93 -12.23
C LEU A 87 -32.90 13.70 -12.45
N ALA A 88 -33.36 13.07 -11.37
CA ALA A 88 -34.24 11.91 -11.43
C ALA A 88 -35.70 12.30 -11.71
N SER A 89 -36.17 13.46 -11.24
CA SER A 89 -37.56 13.88 -11.37
C SER A 89 -37.88 14.61 -12.67
N LEU A 90 -36.95 15.39 -13.20
CA LEU A 90 -37.24 16.32 -14.31
C LEU A 90 -36.87 15.81 -15.69
N TYR A 91 -35.95 14.86 -15.79
CA TYR A 91 -35.40 14.44 -17.07
C TYR A 91 -35.69 12.97 -17.35
N ASP A 92 -36.03 12.71 -18.60
CA ASP A 92 -36.28 11.38 -19.14
C ASP A 92 -35.39 11.12 -20.36
N ASP A 93 -35.24 9.85 -20.73
CA ASP A 93 -34.34 9.39 -21.78
C ASP A 93 -34.93 9.58 -23.21
N GLY A 94 -36.17 10.07 -23.30
CA GLY A 94 -36.89 10.24 -24.57
C GLY A 94 -36.11 11.04 -25.61
N VAL A 95 -35.60 12.22 -25.25
CA VAL A 95 -34.83 13.07 -26.19
C VAL A 95 -33.52 12.40 -26.59
N THR A 96 -32.78 11.82 -25.63
CA THR A 96 -31.47 11.22 -25.88
C THR A 96 -31.56 9.97 -26.75
N SER A 97 -32.66 9.21 -26.66
CA SER A 97 -32.89 8.01 -27.46
C SER A 97 -32.87 8.28 -28.97
N HIS A 98 -33.22 9.50 -29.39
CA HIS A 98 -33.23 9.90 -30.81
C HIS A 98 -31.82 10.12 -31.41
N TYR A 99 -30.81 10.37 -30.58
CA TYR A 99 -29.44 10.68 -31.04
C TYR A 99 -28.53 9.46 -31.08
N TYR A 100 -28.74 8.49 -30.19
CA TYR A 100 -27.93 7.28 -30.11
C TYR A 100 -28.60 6.13 -30.85
N ARG A 101 -27.85 5.45 -31.72
CA ARG A 101 -28.35 4.26 -32.43
C ARG A 101 -28.33 3.06 -31.48
N GLY A 102 -29.49 2.47 -31.25
CA GLY A 102 -29.68 1.24 -30.46
C GLY A 102 -30.27 1.47 -29.07
N GLU A 103 -30.68 0.39 -28.42
CA GLU A 103 -31.16 0.42 -27.04
C GLU A 103 -30.01 0.71 -26.08
N PHE A 104 -30.28 1.52 -25.05
CA PHE A 104 -29.29 1.79 -24.01
C PHE A 104 -28.98 0.51 -23.23
N LYS A 105 -27.73 0.38 -22.79
CA LYS A 105 -27.27 -0.79 -22.01
C LYS A 105 -27.92 -0.87 -20.63
N GLU A 106 -28.33 0.29 -20.10
CA GLU A 106 -28.91 0.44 -18.78
C GLU A 106 -29.93 1.59 -18.82
N THR A 107 -30.91 1.53 -17.94
CA THR A 107 -31.88 2.62 -17.74
C THR A 107 -31.22 3.81 -17.05
N ARG A 108 -31.81 5.01 -17.15
CA ARG A 108 -31.37 6.19 -16.39
C ARG A 108 -31.18 5.93 -14.89
N GLN A 109 -32.11 5.20 -14.28
CA GLN A 109 -32.05 4.91 -12.84
C GLN A 109 -30.87 4.00 -12.49
N GLU A 110 -30.57 3.00 -13.32
CA GLU A 110 -29.42 2.13 -13.16
C GLU A 110 -28.10 2.89 -13.35
N LEU A 111 -28.06 3.79 -14.34
CA LEU A 111 -26.93 4.70 -14.54
C LEU A 111 -26.67 5.56 -13.29
N ILE A 112 -27.70 6.20 -12.75
CA ILE A 112 -27.59 7.01 -11.51
C ILE A 112 -27.11 6.14 -10.35
N LYS A 113 -27.69 4.95 -10.19
CA LYS A 113 -27.28 4.00 -9.14
C LYS A 113 -25.80 3.63 -9.25
N ARG A 114 -25.30 3.35 -10.47
CA ARG A 114 -23.90 3.04 -10.73
C ARG A 114 -22.95 4.21 -10.46
N LEU A 115 -23.42 5.44 -10.66
CA LEU A 115 -22.65 6.65 -10.34
C LEU A 115 -22.56 6.89 -8.82
N LEU A 116 -23.64 6.61 -8.08
CA LEU A 116 -23.69 6.76 -6.63
C LEU A 116 -22.97 5.65 -5.87
N ASP A 117 -23.03 4.42 -6.36
CA ASP A 117 -22.33 3.26 -5.80
C ASP A 117 -21.37 2.67 -6.83
N PRO A 118 -20.22 3.32 -7.07
CA PRO A 118 -19.28 2.92 -8.10
C PRO A 118 -18.58 1.61 -7.75
N GLN A 119 -18.21 0.88 -8.79
CA GLN A 119 -17.36 -0.31 -8.65
C GLN A 119 -15.90 0.11 -8.53
N LEU A 120 -15.30 -0.17 -7.38
CA LEU A 120 -13.92 0.12 -7.03
C LEU A 120 -12.99 -1.05 -7.37
N SER A 121 -11.79 -0.70 -7.77
CA SER A 121 -10.63 -1.57 -7.89
C SER A 121 -10.03 -1.89 -6.53
N LEU A 122 -9.21 -2.94 -6.50
CA LEU A 122 -8.45 -3.32 -5.31
C LEU A 122 -7.51 -2.20 -4.82
N GLU A 123 -6.92 -1.45 -5.75
CA GLU A 123 -6.04 -0.33 -5.42
C GLU A 123 -6.82 0.81 -4.75
N GLU A 124 -7.97 1.20 -5.31
CA GLU A 124 -8.81 2.27 -4.75
C GLU A 124 -9.29 1.91 -3.35
N VAL A 125 -9.79 0.68 -3.13
CA VAL A 125 -10.18 0.22 -1.80
C VAL A 125 -9.01 0.25 -0.83
N SER A 126 -7.81 -0.15 -1.27
CA SER A 126 -6.61 -0.12 -0.42
C SER A 126 -6.23 1.31 0.00
N ARG A 127 -6.41 2.29 -0.90
CA ARG A 127 -6.18 3.71 -0.60
C ARG A 127 -7.23 4.27 0.37
N LEU A 128 -8.51 3.96 0.14
CA LEU A 128 -9.62 4.41 0.99
C LEU A 128 -9.50 3.89 2.43
N LEU A 129 -9.14 2.61 2.59
CA LEU A 129 -8.95 2.00 3.91
C LEU A 129 -7.59 2.32 4.54
N GLY A 130 -6.63 2.85 3.76
CA GLY A 130 -5.26 3.11 4.21
C GLY A 130 -4.49 1.83 4.55
N VAL A 131 -4.71 0.73 3.82
CA VAL A 131 -4.06 -0.56 4.03
C VAL A 131 -3.36 -1.06 2.76
N CYS A 132 -2.49 -2.06 2.89
CA CYS A 132 -1.85 -2.68 1.73
C CYS A 132 -2.87 -3.49 0.90
N PRO A 133 -2.73 -3.52 -0.45
CA PRO A 133 -3.46 -4.42 -1.35
C PRO A 133 -3.60 -5.87 -0.86
N THR A 134 -2.54 -6.41 -0.26
CA THR A 134 -2.54 -7.78 0.29
C THR A 134 -3.51 -7.94 1.47
N THR A 135 -3.65 -6.90 2.30
CA THR A 135 -4.58 -6.90 3.44
C THR A 135 -6.03 -6.94 2.94
N VAL A 136 -6.36 -6.16 1.91
CA VAL A 136 -7.69 -6.20 1.27
C VAL A 136 -7.99 -7.62 0.74
N ARG A 137 -7.01 -8.29 0.10
CA ARG A 137 -7.18 -9.68 -0.34
C ARG A 137 -7.47 -10.61 0.84
N ARG A 138 -6.79 -10.43 1.97
CA ARG A 138 -7.07 -11.21 3.19
C ARG A 138 -8.49 -10.99 3.69
N TYR A 139 -8.98 -9.75 3.72
CA TYR A 139 -10.37 -9.45 4.10
C TYR A 139 -11.39 -10.13 3.18
N THR A 140 -11.12 -10.16 1.87
CA THR A 140 -12.00 -10.89 0.93
C THR A 140 -11.95 -12.41 1.12
N ASN A 141 -10.77 -12.96 1.39
CA ASN A 141 -10.63 -14.41 1.58
C ASN A 141 -11.25 -14.87 2.91
N ARG A 142 -11.29 -13.99 3.92
CA ARG A 142 -11.98 -14.22 5.20
C ARG A 142 -13.50 -14.02 5.13
N GLY A 143 -14.01 -13.50 4.01
CA GLY A 143 -15.44 -13.20 3.84
C GLY A 143 -15.93 -11.93 4.55
N TRP A 144 -15.02 -11.10 5.07
CA TRP A 144 -15.39 -9.85 5.74
C TRP A 144 -15.78 -8.75 4.75
N LEU A 145 -15.07 -8.69 3.62
CA LEU A 145 -15.32 -7.72 2.57
C LEU A 145 -15.91 -8.43 1.34
N HIS A 146 -17.12 -8.02 0.96
CA HIS A 146 -17.80 -8.53 -0.23
C HIS A 146 -17.07 -8.07 -1.49
N HIS A 147 -16.97 -8.96 -2.47
CA HIS A 147 -16.30 -8.66 -3.74
C HIS A 147 -16.98 -9.40 -4.90
N HIS A 148 -16.99 -8.77 -6.07
CA HIS A 148 -17.30 -9.43 -7.33
C HIS A 148 -16.02 -9.66 -8.13
N ARG A 149 -16.06 -10.64 -9.03
CA ARG A 149 -14.96 -10.89 -9.96
C ARG A 149 -15.37 -10.53 -11.36
N THR A 150 -14.50 -9.85 -12.08
CA THR A 150 -14.69 -9.62 -13.51
C THR A 150 -14.43 -10.92 -14.29
N LYS A 151 -14.79 -10.93 -15.59
CA LYS A 151 -14.46 -12.04 -16.50
C LYS A 151 -12.97 -12.40 -16.50
N GLY A 152 -12.09 -11.41 -16.28
CA GLY A 152 -10.64 -11.59 -16.13
C GLY A 152 -10.16 -11.98 -14.74
N GLY A 153 -11.07 -12.34 -13.81
CA GLY A 153 -10.73 -12.80 -12.45
C GLY A 153 -10.29 -11.71 -11.48
N GLN A 154 -10.27 -10.44 -11.90
CA GLN A 154 -9.91 -9.30 -11.04
C GLN A 154 -11.00 -9.05 -10.01
N ARG A 155 -10.61 -8.73 -8.76
CA ARG A 155 -11.54 -8.36 -7.69
C ARG A 155 -12.00 -6.92 -7.87
N ARG A 156 -13.30 -6.72 -7.71
CA ARG A 156 -13.97 -5.43 -7.71
C ARG A 156 -14.91 -5.37 -6.49
N PHE A 157 -15.18 -4.16 -6.05
CA PHE A 157 -15.88 -3.89 -4.80
C PHE A 157 -16.92 -2.81 -5.04
N LEU A 158 -18.06 -2.86 -4.35
CA LEU A 158 -18.97 -1.73 -4.31
C LEU A 158 -18.55 -0.78 -3.19
N LEU A 159 -18.72 0.52 -3.38
CA LEU A 159 -18.39 1.51 -2.35
C LEU A 159 -19.24 1.26 -1.09
N SER A 160 -20.52 0.94 -1.26
CA SER A 160 -21.44 0.59 -0.17
C SER A 160 -20.95 -0.60 0.68
N ASP A 161 -20.39 -1.63 0.05
CA ASP A 161 -19.83 -2.80 0.74
C ASP A 161 -18.58 -2.45 1.56
N VAL A 162 -17.74 -1.57 1.04
CA VAL A 162 -16.55 -1.08 1.74
C VAL A 162 -16.96 -0.26 2.97
N VAL A 163 -17.96 0.62 2.83
CA VAL A 163 -18.50 1.39 3.96
C VAL A 163 -19.09 0.47 5.02
N ARG A 164 -19.93 -0.50 4.62
CA ARG A 164 -20.51 -1.50 5.52
C ARG A 164 -19.44 -2.32 6.26
N PHE A 165 -18.33 -2.65 5.59
CA PHE A 165 -17.20 -3.32 6.21
C PHE A 165 -16.56 -2.46 7.30
N VAL A 166 -16.32 -1.17 7.03
CA VAL A 166 -15.75 -0.23 8.01
C VAL A 166 -16.69 -0.01 9.19
N GLU A 167 -18.00 0.08 8.97
CA GLU A 167 -18.98 0.22 10.04
C GLU A 167 -19.01 -1.01 10.97
N LYS A 168 -18.91 -2.22 10.40
CA LYS A 168 -18.99 -3.46 11.16
C LYS A 168 -17.71 -3.82 11.91
N HIS A 169 -16.55 -3.64 11.27
CA HIS A 169 -15.28 -4.12 11.79
C HIS A 169 -14.36 -3.00 12.29
N GLY A 170 -14.69 -1.74 12.01
CA GLY A 170 -13.83 -0.61 12.31
C GLY A 170 -12.57 -0.57 11.43
N ARG A 171 -11.60 0.23 11.85
CA ARG A 171 -10.33 0.43 11.12
C ARG A 171 -9.41 -0.79 11.17
N PHE A 172 -9.43 -1.51 12.29
CA PHE A 172 -8.60 -2.69 12.52
C PHE A 172 -9.52 -3.84 12.94
N PRO A 173 -9.98 -4.64 11.97
CA PRO A 173 -10.71 -5.86 12.29
C PRO A 173 -9.76 -6.79 13.05
N GLU A 174 -10.07 -7.08 14.31
CA GLU A 174 -9.44 -8.18 15.04
C GLU A 174 -10.14 -9.49 14.67
N GLU A 175 -9.41 -10.62 14.82
CA GLU A 175 -9.89 -11.97 14.49
C GLU A 175 -10.99 -12.46 15.42
#